data_AF-A0A2U8FWM3-F1
#
_entry.id   AF-A0A2U8FWM3-F1
#
_cell.length_a   1.000
_cell.length_b   1.000
_cell.length_c   1.000
_cell.angle_alpha   90.00
_cell.angle_beta   90.00
_cell.angle_gamma   90.00
#
_symmetry.space_group_name_H-M   'P 1'
#
loop_
_entity.id
_entity.type
_entity.pdbx_description
1 polymer ?
#
loop_
_entity_poly.entity_id
_entity_poly.type
_entity_poly.pdbx_seq_one_letter_code
_entity_poly.pdbx_strand_id
1 'polypeptide(L)'
;MWLCFRFAITAIDRRSPDVRPYGLRVERDRRFLAVQVWEWDGDQYNVSMYLTSEFGDGTCKTEVLRSRYDAVSVDRLMDLLHQAGFEDVERRDGVLFQPVFFGRTPV
;
A
#
# COMPACT_ATOMS: atom_id res chain seq x y z
N MET A 1 -10.89 4.41 6.70
CA MET A 1 -10.43 3.03 6.43
C MET A 1 -8.99 3.10 5.97
N TRP A 2 -8.04 2.67 6.80
CA TRP A 2 -6.61 2.67 6.47
C TRP A 2 -6.28 1.35 5.77
N LEU A 3 -6.00 1.40 4.47
CA LEU A 3 -5.55 0.24 3.70
C LEU A 3 -4.07 0.05 3.95
N CYS A 4 -3.74 -1.13 4.49
CA CYS A 4 -2.40 -1.56 4.81
C CYS A 4 -1.59 -1.69 3.50
N PHE A 5 -0.60 -0.81 3.31
CA PHE A 5 0.51 -1.08 2.39
C PHE A 5 1.60 -1.84 3.15
N ARG A 6 1.98 -3.00 2.64
CA ARG A 6 2.94 -3.92 3.28
C ARG A 6 4.37 -3.40 3.14
N PHE A 7 5.07 -3.27 4.26
CA PHE A 7 6.50 -3.00 4.33
C PHE A 7 7.29 -4.31 4.33
N ALA A 8 7.41 -4.89 3.15
CA ALA A 8 8.43 -5.90 2.83
C ALA A 8 8.43 -6.11 1.32
N ILE A 9 8.56 -5.03 0.53
CA ILE A 9 8.47 -5.12 -0.93
C ILE A 9 9.50 -6.09 -1.52
N THR A 10 10.64 -6.25 -0.84
CA THR A 10 11.70 -7.22 -1.16
C THR A 10 11.34 -8.68 -0.85
N ALA A 11 10.41 -8.93 0.08
CA ALA A 11 9.96 -10.28 0.43
C ALA A 11 8.64 -10.67 -0.25
N ILE A 12 8.05 -9.77 -1.05
CA ILE A 12 6.84 -10.05 -1.82
C ILE A 12 7.24 -10.77 -3.11
N ASP A 13 6.69 -11.97 -3.30
CA ASP A 13 6.72 -12.65 -4.59
C ASP A 13 6.04 -11.76 -5.66
N ARG A 14 6.76 -11.47 -6.75
CA ARG A 14 6.31 -10.56 -7.82
C ARG A 14 5.37 -11.26 -8.80
N ARG A 15 4.32 -11.88 -8.26
CA ARG A 15 3.24 -12.48 -9.05
C ARG A 15 2.41 -11.38 -9.72
N SER A 16 2.10 -11.54 -11.01
CA SER A 16 1.32 -10.56 -11.77
C SER A 16 0.30 -11.26 -12.70
N PRO A 17 -1.01 -11.03 -12.55
CA PRO A 17 -1.64 -10.29 -11.45
C PRO A 17 -1.61 -11.07 -10.13
N ASP A 18 -1.38 -10.37 -9.02
CA ASP A 18 -1.55 -10.90 -7.66
C ASP A 18 -2.84 -10.35 -7.04
N VAL A 19 -3.80 -11.24 -6.79
CA VAL A 19 -5.14 -10.92 -6.30
C VAL A 19 -5.22 -11.23 -4.80
N ARG A 20 -5.47 -10.19 -4.00
CA ARG A 20 -5.49 -10.26 -2.54
C ARG A 20 -6.85 -9.85 -2.00
N PRO A 21 -7.67 -10.80 -1.49
CA PRO A 21 -8.95 -10.46 -0.90
C PRO A 21 -8.77 -9.82 0.48
N TYR A 22 -9.48 -8.72 0.72
CA TYR A 22 -9.68 -8.17 2.07
C TYR A 22 -10.86 -8.84 2.81
N GLY A 23 -11.69 -9.57 2.05
CA GLY A 23 -12.87 -10.27 2.54
C GLY A 23 -14.11 -9.38 2.61
N LEU A 24 -15.20 -9.97 3.08
CA LEU A 24 -16.46 -9.29 3.34
C LEU A 24 -16.39 -8.58 4.70
N ARG A 25 -16.81 -7.32 4.74
CA ARG A 25 -16.93 -6.50 5.95
C ARG A 25 -18.34 -5.95 6.08
N VAL A 26 -18.75 -5.69 7.31
CA VAL A 26 -20.04 -5.09 7.65
C VAL A 26 -19.77 -3.87 8.52
N GLU A 27 -20.23 -2.70 8.09
CA GLU A 27 -20.10 -1.43 8.81
C GLU A 27 -21.43 -0.69 8.80
N ARG A 28 -22.04 -0.50 9.99
CA ARG A 28 -23.29 0.29 10.18
C ARG A 28 -24.37 -0.04 9.12
N ASP A 29 -24.69 -1.33 8.98
CA ASP A 29 -25.63 -1.91 8.01
C ASP A 29 -25.23 -1.87 6.53
N ARG A 30 -23.99 -1.48 6.20
CA ARG A 30 -23.43 -1.60 4.85
C ARG A 30 -22.49 -2.78 4.77
N ARG A 31 -22.73 -3.65 3.80
CA ARG A 31 -21.85 -4.79 3.49
C ARG A 31 -20.95 -4.39 2.35
N PHE A 32 -19.64 -4.62 2.48
CA PHE A 32 -18.73 -4.42 1.36
C PHE A 32 -17.70 -5.54 1.26
N LEU A 33 -17.40 -5.92 0.02
CA LEU A 33 -16.31 -6.79 -0.37
C LEU A 33 -15.19 -5.93 -0.94
N ALA A 34 -13.97 -6.13 -0.46
CA ALA A 34 -12.80 -5.47 -1.01
C ALA A 34 -11.79 -6.49 -1.54
N VAL A 35 -11.22 -6.20 -2.71
CA VAL A 35 -10.15 -6.99 -3.35
C VAL A 35 -9.09 -6.04 -3.90
N GLN A 36 -7.82 -6.33 -3.61
CA GLN A 36 -6.70 -5.65 -4.27
C GLN A 36 -6.14 -6.52 -5.39
N VAL A 37 -5.83 -5.91 -6.52
CA VAL A 37 -5.13 -6.54 -7.64
C VAL A 37 -3.84 -5.77 -7.87
N TRP A 38 -2.72 -6.48 -7.82
CA TRP A 38 -1.38 -5.93 -8.01
C TRP A 38 -0.84 -6.42 -9.34
N GLU A 39 -0.38 -5.49 -10.17
CA GLU A 39 0.18 -5.78 -11.49
C GLU A 39 1.57 -5.17 -11.57
N TRP A 40 2.58 -6.02 -11.68
CA TRP A 40 3.98 -5.61 -11.70
C TRP A 40 4.43 -5.19 -13.10
N ASP A 41 5.24 -4.15 -13.14
CA ASP A 41 5.91 -3.58 -14.31
C ASP A 41 7.36 -3.25 -13.91
N GLY A 42 8.22 -4.26 -13.93
CA GLY A 42 9.59 -4.16 -13.41
C GLY A 42 9.63 -3.86 -11.91
N ASP A 43 10.24 -2.73 -11.54
CA ASP A 43 10.29 -2.19 -10.17
C ASP A 43 9.13 -1.24 -9.86
N GLN A 44 8.14 -1.13 -10.75
CA GLN A 44 6.90 -0.43 -10.48
C GLN A 44 5.74 -1.42 -10.42
N TYR A 45 4.65 -1.02 -9.77
CA TYR A 45 3.43 -1.81 -9.78
C TYR A 45 2.18 -0.93 -9.73
N ASN A 46 1.15 -1.36 -10.46
CA ASN A 46 -0.18 -0.78 -10.35
C ASN A 46 -0.95 -1.55 -9.28
N VAL A 47 -1.68 -0.82 -8.44
CA VAL A 47 -2.65 -1.39 -7.49
C VAL A 47 -4.03 -0.90 -7.87
N SER A 48 -4.92 -1.85 -8.15
CA SER A 48 -6.35 -1.59 -8.27
C SER A 48 -7.06 -2.16 -7.05
N MET A 49 -7.76 -1.31 -6.31
CA MET A 49 -8.65 -1.74 -5.23
C MET A 49 -10.10 -1.70 -5.70
N TYR A 50 -10.69 -2.88 -5.80
CA TYR A 50 -12.10 -3.06 -6.08
C TYR A 50 -12.86 -3.06 -4.75
N LEU A 51 -13.84 -2.17 -4.63
CA LEU A 51 -14.73 -2.08 -3.49
C LEU A 51 -16.16 -2.27 -3.98
N THR A 52 -16.73 -3.44 -3.71
CA THR A 52 -18.12 -3.77 -4.03
C THR A 52 -18.96 -3.60 -2.78
N SER A 53 -19.85 -2.61 -2.76
CA SER A 53 -20.81 -2.38 -1.67
C SER A 53 -22.18 -2.91 -2.05
N GLU A 54 -22.81 -3.63 -1.13
CA GLU A 54 -24.19 -4.11 -1.22
C GLU A 54 -25.10 -3.18 -0.40
N PHE A 55 -26.24 -2.80 -0.98
CA PHE A 55 -27.24 -1.92 -0.38
C PHE A 55 -28.50 -2.70 0.02
N GLY A 56 -29.31 -2.13 0.91
CA GLY A 56 -30.50 -2.79 1.47
C GLY A 56 -31.61 -3.10 0.44
N ASP A 57 -31.56 -2.50 -0.74
CA ASP A 57 -32.46 -2.79 -1.87
C ASP A 57 -31.97 -3.96 -2.75
N GLY A 58 -30.88 -4.63 -2.35
CA GLY A 58 -30.26 -5.72 -3.10
C GLY A 58 -29.37 -5.27 -4.25
N THR A 59 -29.20 -3.96 -4.46
CA THR A 59 -28.27 -3.45 -5.47
C THR A 59 -26.83 -3.55 -4.97
N CYS A 60 -25.90 -3.65 -5.91
CA CYS A 60 -24.47 -3.60 -5.64
C CYS A 60 -23.81 -2.51 -6.49
N LYS A 61 -22.91 -1.73 -5.89
CA LYS A 61 -22.05 -0.78 -6.59
C LYS A 61 -20.59 -1.18 -6.41
N THR A 62 -19.85 -1.26 -7.50
CA THR A 62 -18.39 -1.46 -7.46
C THR A 62 -17.66 -0.19 -7.84
N GLU A 63 -16.72 0.22 -7.00
CA GLU A 63 -15.81 1.33 -7.24
C GLU A 63 -14.38 0.81 -7.32
N VAL A 64 -13.56 1.38 -8.21
CA VAL A 64 -12.17 0.96 -8.40
C VAL A 64 -11.25 2.15 -8.14
N LEU A 65 -10.46 2.06 -7.08
CA LEU A 65 -9.41 3.01 -6.78
C LEU A 65 -8.11 2.50 -7.40
N ARG A 66 -7.42 3.35 -8.17
CA ARG A 66 -6.18 2.98 -8.87
C ARG A 66 -5.01 3.83 -8.39
N SER A 67 -3.85 3.21 -8.26
CA SER A 67 -2.61 3.87 -7.87
C SER A 67 -1.42 3.15 -8.49
N ARG A 68 -0.30 3.85 -8.69
CA ARG A 68 0.97 3.30 -9.15
C ARG A 68 2.04 3.62 -8.12
N TYR A 69 2.91 2.65 -7.83
CA TYR A 69 3.96 2.75 -6.82
C TYR A 69 5.29 2.25 -7.35
N ASP A 70 6.37 2.84 -6.85
CA ASP A 70 7.73 2.33 -7.00
C ASP A 70 8.04 1.33 -5.87
N ALA A 71 8.57 0.16 -6.23
CA ALA A 71 8.98 -0.89 -5.33
C ALA A 71 10.38 -0.62 -4.77
N VAL A 72 10.50 0.40 -3.92
CA VAL A 72 11.77 0.82 -3.32
C VAL A 72 12.05 0.02 -2.04
N SER A 73 13.21 -0.64 -1.97
CA SER A 73 13.65 -1.29 -0.72
C SER A 73 13.97 -0.25 0.37
N VAL A 74 13.96 -0.67 1.63
CA VAL A 74 14.34 0.19 2.76
C VAL A 74 15.75 0.74 2.56
N ASP A 75 16.70 -0.12 2.21
CA ASP A 75 18.10 0.27 2.00
C ASP A 75 18.22 1.29 0.86
N ARG A 76 17.51 1.05 -0.25
CA ARG A 76 17.51 1.98 -1.38
C ARG A 76 16.89 3.32 -1.02
N LEU A 77 15.83 3.34 -0.20
CA LEU A 77 15.21 4.56 0.27
C LEU A 77 16.16 5.35 1.19
N MET A 78 16.89 4.67 2.09
CA MET A 78 17.90 5.31 2.93
C MET A 78 19.03 5.93 2.09
N ASP A 79 19.52 5.21 1.09
CA ASP A 79 20.53 5.75 0.17
C ASP A 79 20.03 6.99 -0.58
N LEU A 80 18.77 6.98 -1.03
CA LEU A 80 18.15 8.12 -1.70
C LEU A 80 18.02 9.33 -0.78
N LEU A 81 17.70 9.12 0.51
CA LEU A 81 17.65 10.19 1.50
C LEU A 81 19.04 10.81 1.73
N HIS A 82 20.08 9.99 1.86
CA HIS A 82 21.46 10.49 1.94
C HIS A 82 21.88 11.26 0.67
N GLN A 83 21.55 10.74 -0.51
CA GLN A 83 21.82 11.41 -1.80
C GLN A 83 21.08 12.75 -1.93
N ALA A 84 19.90 12.86 -1.34
CA ALA A 84 19.15 14.11 -1.25
C ALA A 84 19.70 15.09 -0.20
N GLY A 85 20.76 14.71 0.52
CA GLY A 85 21.44 15.55 1.51
C GLY A 85 20.90 15.43 2.93
N PHE A 86 19.97 14.51 3.21
CA PHE A 86 19.56 14.26 4.60
C PHE A 86 20.69 13.61 5.39
N GLU A 87 20.91 14.08 6.61
CA GLU A 87 21.87 13.54 7.57
C GLU A 87 21.15 12.79 8.69
N ASP A 88 21.86 11.90 9.39
CA ASP A 88 21.35 11.05 10.48
C ASP A 88 20.04 10.33 10.15
N VAL A 89 19.99 9.69 8.98
CA VAL A 89 18.78 8.98 8.53
C VAL A 89 18.56 7.72 9.38
N GLU A 90 17.46 7.68 10.12
CA GLU A 90 17.09 6.58 11.01
C GLU A 90 15.72 6.02 10.63
N ARG A 91 15.62 4.70 10.50
CA ARG A 91 14.33 4.00 10.41
C ARG A 91 13.82 3.68 11.80
N ARG A 92 12.55 4.04 12.07
CA ARG A 92 11.83 3.64 13.28
C ARG A 92 10.62 2.80 12.95
N ASP A 93 10.62 1.59 13.50
CA ASP A 93 9.49 0.66 13.43
C ASP A 93 8.54 0.86 14.62
N GLY A 94 7.28 0.44 14.48
CA GLY A 94 6.30 0.44 15.57
C GLY A 94 5.76 1.82 15.99
N VAL A 95 6.18 2.91 15.33
CA VAL A 95 5.66 4.26 15.58
C VAL A 95 4.28 4.46 14.94
N LEU A 96 4.14 3.99 13.70
CA LEU A 96 2.88 3.91 12.99
C LEU A 96 2.69 2.48 12.51
N PHE A 97 1.54 2.23 11.88
CA PHE A 97 1.30 0.99 11.13
C PHE A 97 2.41 0.71 10.09
N GLN A 98 3.07 1.77 9.63
CA GLN A 98 4.17 1.75 8.69
C GLN A 98 5.45 2.24 9.38
N PRO A 99 6.63 1.69 9.04
CA PRO A 99 7.91 2.26 9.40
C PRO A 99 8.00 3.72 8.98
N VAL A 100 8.66 4.53 9.81
CA VAL A 100 8.88 5.96 9.56
C VAL A 100 10.38 6.19 9.44
N PHE A 101 10.78 7.01 8.47
CA PHE A 101 12.16 7.45 8.33
C PHE A 101 12.28 8.88 8.87
N PHE A 102 13.27 9.11 9.71
CA PHE A 102 13.64 10.42 10.22
C PHE A 102 14.98 10.80 9.62
N GLY A 103 15.16 12.07 9.28
CA GLY A 103 16.43 12.62 8.82
C GLY A 103 16.47 14.12 9.09
N ARG A 104 17.67 14.67 9.23
CA ARG A 104 17.89 16.10 9.41
C ARG A 104 18.29 16.72 8.08
N THR A 105 17.70 17.85 7.71
CA THR A 105 18.26 18.69 6.65
C THR A 105 19.52 19.37 7.15
N PRO A 106 20.58 19.49 6.32
CA PRO A 106 21.75 20.29 6.65
C PRO A 106 21.32 21.74 6.88
N VAL A 107 21.97 22.41 7.84
CA VAL A 107 21.75 23.83 8.15
C VAL A 107 22.54 24.70 7.18
#